data_AF-A0A8T6QGP6-F1
#
_entry.id   AF-A0A8T6QGP6-F1
#
_cell.length_a   1.000
_cell.length_b   1.000
_cell.length_c   1.000
_cell.angle_alpha   90.00
_cell.angle_beta   90.00
_cell.angle_gamma   90.00
#
_symmetry.space_group_name_H-M   'P 1'
#
loop_
_entity.id
_entity.type
_entity.pdbx_description
1 polymer ?
#
loop_
_entity_poly.entity_id
_entity_poly.type
_entity_poly.pdbx_seq_one_letter_code
_entity_poly.pdbx_strand_id
1 'polypeptide(L)'
;MNKIYNIVWNESSGMWVVTSELTRKGGQRHRKIKRTMLAGLIAGLMLPAIPAMAQMYNDKTLEYSDSAMELSAGDTATNTTINGGEQYISSGGNATSTTINEGVQIVFDGGTASTTTINGGYQEISSGGLATNTIIDGGDQYISSGGNAIDTTIENGYQTVFSGGNATSTIINGGFQEVSSGGSATSAIINAGFQTLYDNSIASSTVINNGFQLISSGGSSVDNTIQGGIQEVGEGGSASATTINDGVQILLSGGSATNTTINNGWQDISSGGSATQTIISGGIQTIYDGGSASEITINSGYQVISSGGSVTTTTIYRGGEQSITNAGLATGTIIRGGEQRVSSGGSAVDTTIEEGLQTVLNGGNVSGTHISGGEQR
;
A
#
# COMPACT_ATOMS: atom_id res chain seq x y z
N MET A 1 3.68 34.77 -68.19
CA MET A 1 3.85 33.33 -68.48
C MET A 1 3.00 32.53 -67.50
N ASN A 2 1.89 31.96 -67.98
CA ASN A 2 0.90 31.21 -67.19
C ASN A 2 1.47 29.90 -66.62
N LYS A 3 1.17 29.57 -65.35
CA LYS A 3 1.33 28.22 -64.80
C LYS A 3 0.20 27.87 -63.83
N ILE A 4 -0.94 27.46 -64.39
CA ILE A 4 -1.98 26.73 -63.65
C ILE A 4 -1.48 25.28 -63.49
N TYR A 5 -1.65 24.69 -62.31
CA TYR A 5 -1.26 23.31 -62.00
C TYR A 5 -2.40 22.59 -61.28
N ASN A 6 -2.54 21.27 -61.52
CA ASN A 6 -3.55 20.43 -60.89
C ASN A 6 -2.88 19.42 -59.94
N ILE A 7 -3.51 19.20 -58.79
CA ILE A 7 -3.07 18.21 -57.79
C ILE A 7 -3.92 16.94 -57.96
N VAL A 8 -3.27 15.79 -58.11
CA VAL A 8 -3.94 14.50 -58.33
C VAL A 8 -3.41 13.46 -57.34
N TRP A 9 -4.30 12.62 -56.81
CA TRP A 9 -3.96 11.54 -55.89
C TRP A 9 -3.28 10.40 -56.65
N ASN A 10 -2.10 9.96 -56.17
CA ASN A 10 -1.42 8.80 -56.73
C ASN A 10 -1.61 7.58 -55.82
N GLU A 11 -2.40 6.61 -56.28
CA GLU A 11 -2.72 5.39 -55.52
C GLU A 11 -1.53 4.44 -55.33
N SER A 12 -0.46 4.54 -56.10
CA SER A 12 0.72 3.68 -55.92
C SER A 12 1.66 4.20 -54.83
N SER A 13 1.65 5.50 -54.55
CA SER A 13 2.54 6.13 -53.57
C SER A 13 1.81 6.68 -52.35
N GLY A 14 0.47 6.72 -52.35
CA GLY A 14 -0.34 7.19 -51.22
C GLY A 14 -0.21 8.69 -50.92
N MET A 15 0.09 9.52 -51.93
CA MET A 15 0.31 10.96 -51.77
C MET A 15 -0.27 11.78 -52.92
N TRP A 16 -0.55 13.06 -52.66
CA TRP A 16 -0.98 14.04 -53.66
C TRP A 16 0.22 14.61 -54.43
N VAL A 17 0.15 14.60 -55.77
CA VAL A 17 1.24 15.06 -56.66
C VAL A 17 0.75 16.15 -57.61
N VAL A 18 1.59 17.17 -57.85
CA VAL A 18 1.29 18.29 -58.74
C VAL A 18 1.68 17.93 -60.18
N THR A 19 0.76 18.08 -61.13
CA THR A 19 0.96 17.78 -62.56
C THR A 19 0.66 18.99 -63.43
N SER A 20 1.38 19.13 -64.57
CA SER A 20 1.15 20.22 -65.53
C SER A 20 0.18 19.80 -66.65
N GLU A 21 -0.60 20.76 -67.14
CA GLU A 21 -1.79 20.57 -67.99
C GLU A 21 -1.54 19.97 -69.40
N LEU A 22 -0.32 19.58 -69.76
CA LEU A 22 0.03 19.07 -71.10
C LEU A 22 -0.15 17.56 -71.28
N THR A 23 -0.70 16.84 -70.32
CA THR A 23 -1.00 15.41 -70.46
C THR A 23 -2.43 15.20 -71.02
N ARG A 24 -2.59 15.33 -72.34
CA ARG A 24 -3.84 14.95 -73.03
C ARG A 24 -3.93 13.42 -73.23
N LYS A 25 -4.96 12.89 -72.58
CA LYS A 25 -5.74 11.66 -72.80
C LYS A 25 -5.61 11.04 -74.21
N GLY A 26 -5.10 9.81 -74.26
CA GLY A 26 -5.18 8.88 -75.40
C GLY A 26 -4.45 7.60 -75.00
N GLY A 27 -4.94 6.39 -75.18
CA GLY A 27 -6.13 5.83 -75.79
C GLY A 27 -6.05 4.33 -75.46
N GLN A 28 -7.20 3.71 -75.23
CA GLN A 28 -7.32 2.32 -74.75
C GLN A 28 -6.49 1.32 -75.57
N ARG A 29 -5.63 0.56 -74.88
CA ARG A 29 -5.36 -0.83 -75.29
C ARG A 29 -6.16 -1.77 -74.40
N HIS A 30 -6.98 -2.58 -75.06
CA HIS A 30 -7.83 -3.59 -74.47
C HIS A 30 -7.04 -4.52 -73.55
N ARG A 31 -7.20 -4.34 -72.24
CA ARG A 31 -7.16 -5.46 -71.30
C ARG A 31 -8.58 -5.69 -70.86
N LYS A 32 -9.16 -6.79 -71.34
CA LYS A 32 -10.40 -7.35 -70.80
C LYS A 32 -10.22 -7.47 -69.29
N ILE A 33 -10.90 -6.60 -68.56
CA ILE A 33 -11.26 -6.83 -67.17
C ILE A 33 -12.31 -7.94 -67.21
N LYS A 34 -11.93 -9.16 -66.83
CA LYS A 34 -12.87 -10.02 -66.12
C LYS A 34 -12.64 -9.79 -64.64
N ARG A 35 -13.36 -8.79 -64.10
CA ARG A 35 -13.92 -8.91 -62.76
C ARG A 35 -14.88 -10.09 -62.85
N THR A 36 -14.64 -11.14 -62.07
CA THR A 36 -15.62 -11.76 -61.17
C THR A 36 -15.08 -13.06 -60.62
N MET A 37 -15.22 -13.17 -59.30
CA MET A 37 -15.09 -14.37 -58.48
C MET A 37 -13.71 -15.01 -58.37
N LEU A 38 -12.91 -14.46 -57.46
CA LEU A 38 -12.27 -15.34 -56.48
C LEU A 38 -13.38 -15.83 -55.54
N ALA A 39 -14.09 -16.87 -55.96
CA ALA A 39 -15.04 -17.61 -55.14
C ALA A 39 -14.83 -19.11 -55.43
N GLY A 40 -14.46 -19.85 -54.38
CA GLY A 40 -14.21 -21.30 -54.38
C GLY A 40 -12.80 -21.65 -54.86
N LEU A 41 -11.82 -21.98 -54.01
CA LEU A 41 -11.91 -22.98 -52.95
C LEU A 41 -11.10 -22.54 -51.71
N ILE A 42 -11.70 -21.65 -50.92
CA ILE A 42 -11.66 -21.83 -49.46
C ILE A 42 -12.59 -23.02 -49.23
N ALA A 43 -12.05 -24.24 -49.23
CA ALA A 43 -12.73 -25.40 -48.68
C ALA A 43 -11.74 -26.11 -47.76
N GLY A 44 -11.97 -25.94 -46.46
CA GLY A 44 -11.38 -26.71 -45.37
C GLY A 44 -9.86 -26.66 -45.31
N LEU A 45 -9.27 -25.65 -44.68
CA LEU A 45 -9.19 -25.69 -43.22
C LEU A 45 -9.25 -24.27 -42.60
N MET A 46 -10.33 -23.54 -42.87
CA MET A 46 -11.04 -23.03 -41.70
C MET A 46 -11.56 -24.30 -41.03
N LEU A 47 -10.74 -24.94 -40.17
CA LEU A 47 -11.37 -25.51 -39.00
C LEU A 47 -12.23 -24.33 -38.49
N PRO A 48 -13.48 -24.51 -38.08
CA PRO A 48 -13.92 -23.64 -37.00
C PRO A 48 -12.73 -23.60 -36.03
N ALA A 49 -12.43 -22.48 -35.37
CA ALA A 49 -12.00 -22.69 -34.01
C ALA A 49 -13.16 -23.52 -33.43
N ILE A 50 -13.04 -24.86 -33.51
CA ILE A 50 -13.76 -25.78 -32.67
C ILE A 50 -13.44 -25.09 -31.36
N PRO A 51 -14.43 -24.48 -30.68
CA PRO A 51 -14.13 -23.83 -29.41
C PRO A 51 -13.27 -24.85 -28.70
N ALA A 52 -11.99 -24.52 -28.47
CA ALA A 52 -11.04 -25.51 -27.97
C ALA A 52 -11.76 -26.03 -26.75
N MET A 53 -12.21 -27.30 -26.81
CA MET A 53 -13.26 -27.71 -25.89
C MET A 53 -12.64 -27.53 -24.52
N ALA A 54 -13.26 -26.64 -23.73
CA ALA A 54 -12.83 -26.31 -22.40
C ALA A 54 -12.38 -27.60 -21.71
N GLN A 55 -11.08 -27.70 -21.45
CA GLN A 55 -10.51 -28.88 -20.84
C GLN A 55 -10.76 -28.82 -19.34
N MET A 56 -11.02 -30.00 -18.77
CA MET A 56 -11.21 -30.15 -17.33
C MET A 56 -10.10 -31.06 -16.80
N TYR A 57 -9.25 -30.50 -15.96
CA TYR A 57 -8.14 -31.19 -15.32
C TYR A 57 -8.45 -31.37 -13.83
N ASN A 58 -8.81 -32.57 -13.42
CA ASN A 58 -9.08 -32.87 -12.01
C ASN A 58 -7.96 -33.71 -11.42
N ASP A 59 -7.54 -33.36 -10.20
CA ASP A 59 -6.61 -34.11 -9.36
C ASP A 59 -5.29 -34.43 -10.08
N LYS A 60 -4.76 -33.45 -10.83
CA LYS A 60 -3.51 -33.59 -11.58
C LYS A 60 -2.31 -33.32 -10.68
N THR A 61 -1.27 -34.12 -10.83
CA THR A 61 0.02 -33.87 -10.18
C THR A 61 1.04 -33.45 -11.22
N LEU A 62 1.69 -32.31 -10.99
CA LEU A 62 2.77 -31.75 -11.77
C LEU A 62 4.08 -31.94 -11.00
N GLU A 63 4.84 -32.97 -11.37
CA GLU A 63 6.16 -33.28 -10.81
C GLU A 63 7.25 -32.38 -11.43
N TYR A 64 8.53 -32.66 -11.15
CA TYR A 64 9.76 -32.03 -11.70
C TYR A 64 9.58 -31.26 -13.03
N SER A 65 10.32 -30.15 -13.15
CA SER A 65 10.37 -29.09 -14.19
C SER A 65 9.99 -29.39 -15.65
N ASP A 66 9.90 -30.65 -16.08
CA ASP A 66 9.43 -31.04 -17.41
C ASP A 66 7.89 -31.21 -17.47
N SER A 67 7.18 -31.11 -16.34
CA SER A 67 5.71 -31.16 -16.32
C SER A 67 5.11 -29.75 -16.23
N ALA A 68 4.52 -29.30 -17.35
CA ALA A 68 3.81 -28.03 -17.45
C ALA A 68 2.34 -28.27 -17.79
N MET A 69 1.45 -27.53 -17.11
CA MET A 69 0.04 -27.45 -17.42
C MET A 69 -0.29 -26.03 -17.88
N GLU A 70 -0.94 -25.91 -19.04
CA GLU A 70 -1.43 -24.63 -19.55
C GLU A 70 -2.96 -24.63 -19.56
N LEU A 71 -3.56 -23.64 -18.92
CA LEU A 71 -5.01 -23.41 -18.90
C LEU A 71 -5.31 -22.18 -19.76
N SER A 72 -5.99 -22.41 -20.88
CA SER A 72 -6.47 -21.39 -21.80
C SER A 72 -7.94 -21.05 -21.57
N ALA A 73 -8.51 -20.18 -22.42
CA ALA A 73 -9.89 -19.74 -22.32
C ALA A 73 -10.88 -20.91 -22.21
N GLY A 74 -11.61 -20.96 -21.09
CA GLY A 74 -12.60 -21.99 -20.77
C GLY A 74 -12.03 -23.20 -20.04
N ASP A 75 -10.71 -23.42 -20.05
CA ASP A 75 -10.09 -24.52 -19.32
C ASP A 75 -10.25 -24.34 -17.81
N THR A 76 -10.45 -25.47 -17.13
CA THR A 76 -10.59 -25.54 -15.68
C THR A 76 -9.65 -26.59 -15.12
N ALA A 77 -8.93 -26.26 -14.06
CA ALA A 77 -8.19 -27.22 -13.26
C ALA A 77 -8.66 -27.20 -11.81
N THR A 78 -8.92 -28.37 -11.24
CA THR A 78 -9.31 -28.51 -9.83
C THR A 78 -8.35 -29.46 -9.13
N ASN A 79 -7.97 -29.15 -7.90
CA ASN A 79 -7.09 -29.97 -7.05
C ASN A 79 -5.76 -30.32 -7.71
N THR A 80 -5.16 -29.37 -8.44
CA THR A 80 -3.81 -29.61 -9.00
C THR A 80 -2.79 -29.61 -7.87
N THR A 81 -1.88 -30.58 -7.85
CA THR A 81 -0.74 -30.63 -6.93
C THR A 81 0.54 -30.37 -7.71
N ILE A 82 1.35 -29.40 -7.29
CA ILE A 82 2.62 -29.04 -7.92
C ILE A 82 3.76 -29.44 -6.96
N ASN A 83 4.60 -30.38 -7.40
CA ASN A 83 5.76 -30.93 -6.68
C ASN A 83 7.06 -30.63 -7.47
N GLY A 84 7.17 -29.44 -8.06
CA GLY A 84 8.33 -29.03 -8.85
C GLY A 84 8.04 -28.72 -10.33
N GLY A 85 6.80 -28.92 -10.77
CA GLY A 85 6.32 -28.56 -12.11
C GLY A 85 5.80 -27.13 -12.21
N GLU A 86 5.11 -26.84 -13.30
CA GLU A 86 4.63 -25.48 -13.61
C GLU A 86 3.16 -25.48 -14.05
N GLN A 87 2.35 -24.58 -13.49
CA GLN A 87 0.98 -24.32 -13.95
C GLN A 87 0.85 -22.89 -14.45
N TYR A 88 0.49 -22.75 -15.72
CA TYR A 88 0.26 -21.48 -16.40
C TYR A 88 -1.24 -21.25 -16.61
N ILE A 89 -1.75 -20.14 -16.09
CA ILE A 89 -3.17 -19.77 -16.19
C ILE A 89 -3.28 -18.52 -17.06
N SER A 90 -3.65 -18.74 -18.32
CA SER A 90 -3.80 -17.70 -19.33
C SER A 90 -5.23 -17.14 -19.33
N SER A 91 -5.46 -16.14 -20.19
CA SER A 91 -6.75 -15.45 -20.30
C SER A 91 -7.95 -16.40 -20.42
N GLY A 92 -8.89 -16.30 -19.47
CA GLY A 92 -10.09 -17.13 -19.38
C GLY A 92 -9.89 -18.54 -18.83
N GLY A 93 -8.66 -18.91 -18.47
CA GLY A 93 -8.34 -20.15 -17.75
C GLY A 93 -8.58 -20.01 -16.24
N ASN A 94 -8.98 -21.10 -15.58
CA ASN A 94 -9.34 -21.09 -14.16
C ASN A 94 -8.70 -22.28 -13.42
N ALA A 95 -7.91 -22.02 -12.38
CA ALA A 95 -7.45 -23.04 -11.45
C ALA A 95 -8.09 -22.86 -10.08
N THR A 96 -8.56 -23.94 -9.47
CA THR A 96 -9.13 -23.95 -8.12
C THR A 96 -8.45 -25.00 -7.26
N SER A 97 -8.16 -24.65 -6.01
CA SER A 97 -7.62 -25.57 -5.00
C SER A 97 -6.29 -26.20 -5.41
N THR A 98 -5.43 -25.40 -6.04
CA THR A 98 -4.08 -25.83 -6.38
C THR A 98 -3.22 -25.89 -5.12
N THR A 99 -2.47 -26.97 -4.91
CA THR A 99 -1.48 -27.09 -3.83
C THR A 99 -0.08 -27.03 -4.43
N ILE A 100 0.73 -26.07 -4.00
CA ILE A 100 2.13 -25.91 -4.41
C ILE A 100 3.00 -26.39 -3.25
N ASN A 101 3.63 -27.55 -3.40
CA ASN A 101 4.64 -28.05 -2.47
C ASN A 101 6.03 -27.60 -2.91
N GLU A 102 6.28 -27.61 -4.22
CA GLU A 102 7.46 -27.09 -4.90
C GLU A 102 7.04 -26.61 -6.30
N GLY A 103 7.91 -25.90 -7.03
CA GLY A 103 7.61 -25.42 -8.38
C GLY A 103 6.82 -24.11 -8.40
N VAL A 104 6.00 -23.91 -9.44
CA VAL A 104 5.38 -22.60 -9.69
C VAL A 104 3.95 -22.67 -10.25
N GLN A 105 3.11 -21.72 -9.82
CA GLN A 105 1.89 -21.33 -10.52
C GLN A 105 2.02 -19.88 -11.01
N ILE A 106 1.82 -19.63 -12.31
CA ILE A 106 1.83 -18.28 -12.89
C ILE A 106 0.44 -17.94 -13.41
N VAL A 107 -0.09 -16.80 -12.95
CA VAL A 107 -1.41 -16.27 -13.33
C VAL A 107 -1.21 -15.06 -14.24
N PHE A 108 -1.50 -15.23 -15.52
CA PHE A 108 -1.38 -14.18 -16.54
C PHE A 108 -2.67 -13.36 -16.70
N ASP A 109 -2.62 -12.37 -17.60
CA ASP A 109 -3.73 -11.47 -17.92
C ASP A 109 -5.05 -12.21 -18.21
N GLY A 110 -6.08 -11.93 -17.39
CA GLY A 110 -7.39 -12.55 -17.46
C GLY A 110 -7.46 -14.00 -16.98
N GLY A 111 -6.36 -14.57 -16.47
CA GLY A 111 -6.33 -15.85 -15.78
C GLY A 111 -6.77 -15.71 -14.32
N THR A 112 -7.36 -16.76 -13.76
CA THR A 112 -7.82 -16.77 -12.36
C THR A 112 -7.33 -18.00 -11.60
N ALA A 113 -6.69 -17.78 -10.45
CA ALA A 113 -6.41 -18.80 -9.44
C ALA A 113 -7.26 -18.55 -8.20
N SER A 114 -7.90 -19.59 -7.65
CA SER A 114 -8.61 -19.49 -6.39
C SER A 114 -8.25 -20.61 -5.43
N THR A 115 -8.19 -20.30 -4.13
CA THR A 115 -7.90 -21.27 -3.06
C THR A 115 -6.57 -22.00 -3.23
N THR A 116 -5.56 -21.34 -3.82
CA THR A 116 -4.21 -21.91 -3.93
C THR A 116 -3.60 -22.02 -2.53
N THR A 117 -3.02 -23.16 -2.19
CA THR A 117 -2.22 -23.36 -0.96
C THR A 117 -0.74 -23.49 -1.34
N ILE A 118 0.12 -22.66 -0.77
CA ILE A 118 1.55 -22.58 -1.05
C ILE A 118 2.32 -23.08 0.18
N ASN A 119 2.61 -24.37 0.22
CA ASN A 119 3.45 -25.00 1.26
C ASN A 119 4.94 -24.74 1.01
N GLY A 120 5.31 -24.59 -0.26
CA GLY A 120 6.63 -24.23 -0.76
C GLY A 120 6.52 -23.74 -2.21
N GLY A 121 7.66 -23.55 -2.90
CA GLY A 121 7.65 -22.94 -4.24
C GLY A 121 7.03 -21.54 -4.23
N TYR A 122 6.44 -21.12 -5.36
CA TYR A 122 5.79 -19.80 -5.42
C TYR A 122 4.58 -19.70 -6.36
N GLN A 123 3.73 -18.72 -6.09
CA GLN A 123 2.69 -18.23 -7.00
C GLN A 123 3.09 -16.85 -7.52
N GLU A 124 3.13 -16.67 -8.84
CA GLU A 124 3.32 -15.35 -9.46
C GLU A 124 2.01 -14.87 -10.10
N ILE A 125 1.62 -13.63 -9.78
CA ILE A 125 0.44 -12.97 -10.33
C ILE A 125 0.93 -11.82 -11.22
N SER A 126 0.93 -12.05 -12.52
CA SER A 126 1.36 -11.09 -13.52
C SER A 126 0.28 -10.03 -13.80
N SER A 127 0.61 -9.05 -14.66
CA SER A 127 -0.32 -8.00 -15.08
C SER A 127 -1.66 -8.58 -15.54
N GLY A 128 -2.76 -8.12 -14.94
CA GLY A 128 -4.12 -8.55 -15.26
C GLY A 128 -4.52 -9.92 -14.71
N GLY A 129 -3.59 -10.63 -14.05
CA GLY A 129 -3.88 -11.87 -13.33
C GLY A 129 -4.60 -11.61 -12.01
N LEU A 130 -5.39 -12.60 -11.59
CA LEU A 130 -6.15 -12.55 -10.33
C LEU A 130 -5.94 -13.82 -9.51
N ALA A 131 -5.46 -13.65 -8.27
CA ALA A 131 -5.49 -14.70 -7.25
C ALA A 131 -6.45 -14.35 -6.13
N THR A 132 -7.23 -15.32 -5.67
CA THR A 132 -8.17 -15.16 -4.56
C THR A 132 -8.01 -16.27 -3.53
N ASN A 133 -8.14 -15.94 -2.24
CA ASN A 133 -8.11 -16.92 -1.15
C ASN A 133 -6.84 -17.78 -1.13
N THR A 134 -5.69 -17.21 -1.51
CA THR A 134 -4.41 -17.91 -1.44
C THR A 134 -4.00 -18.10 0.03
N ILE A 135 -3.55 -19.30 0.41
CA ILE A 135 -2.95 -19.59 1.72
C ILE A 135 -1.46 -19.82 1.52
N ILE A 136 -0.61 -19.11 2.27
CA ILE A 136 0.84 -19.22 2.22
C ILE A 136 1.35 -19.81 3.54
N ASP A 137 1.74 -21.08 3.53
CA ASP A 137 2.19 -21.83 4.71
C ASP A 137 3.69 -22.18 4.68
N GLY A 138 4.45 -21.58 3.76
CA GLY A 138 5.91 -21.70 3.75
C GLY A 138 6.61 -21.17 2.50
N GLY A 139 5.91 -21.14 1.36
CA GLY A 139 6.45 -20.58 0.11
C GLY A 139 6.19 -19.09 -0.07
N ASP A 140 6.20 -18.65 -1.33
CA ASP A 140 6.12 -17.23 -1.69
C ASP A 140 4.92 -16.92 -2.61
N GLN A 141 4.36 -15.73 -2.46
CA GLN A 141 3.47 -15.13 -3.45
C GLN A 141 4.05 -13.80 -3.96
N TYR A 142 4.20 -13.71 -5.28
CA TYR A 142 4.70 -12.52 -5.96
C TYR A 142 3.56 -11.83 -6.71
N ILE A 143 3.29 -10.58 -6.36
CA ILE A 143 2.30 -9.74 -7.06
C ILE A 143 3.04 -8.71 -7.90
N SER A 144 3.14 -9.00 -9.19
CA SER A 144 3.82 -8.14 -10.17
C SER A 144 2.94 -6.94 -10.57
N SER A 145 3.52 -5.99 -11.30
CA SER A 145 2.81 -4.80 -11.79
C SER A 145 1.50 -5.17 -12.49
N GLY A 146 0.38 -4.61 -12.03
CA GLY A 146 -0.96 -4.87 -12.56
C GLY A 146 -1.59 -6.19 -12.12
N GLY A 147 -0.88 -7.01 -11.34
CA GLY A 147 -1.41 -8.22 -10.70
C GLY A 147 -2.25 -7.88 -9.46
N ASN A 148 -3.21 -8.76 -9.15
CA ASN A 148 -4.13 -8.57 -8.03
C ASN A 148 -4.24 -9.84 -7.18
N ALA A 149 -3.94 -9.73 -5.88
CA ALA A 149 -4.23 -10.76 -4.90
C ALA A 149 -5.29 -10.26 -3.91
N ILE A 150 -6.32 -11.08 -3.67
CA ILE A 150 -7.42 -10.76 -2.77
C ILE A 150 -7.58 -11.88 -1.74
N ASP A 151 -7.76 -11.52 -0.48
CA ASP A 151 -7.99 -12.44 0.64
C ASP A 151 -6.86 -13.48 0.81
N THR A 152 -5.60 -13.04 0.65
CA THR A 152 -4.45 -13.91 0.93
C THR A 152 -4.26 -14.08 2.43
N THR A 153 -4.06 -15.31 2.91
CA THR A 153 -3.70 -15.62 4.30
C THR A 153 -2.26 -16.10 4.36
N ILE A 154 -1.42 -15.43 5.14
CA ILE A 154 0.00 -15.75 5.32
C ILE A 154 0.19 -16.37 6.70
N GLU A 155 0.34 -17.68 6.75
CA GLU A 155 0.62 -18.41 7.99
C GLU A 155 2.11 -18.32 8.35
N ASN A 156 3.00 -18.77 7.45
CA ASN A 156 4.44 -18.88 7.72
C ASN A 156 5.36 -18.45 6.55
N GLY A 157 4.81 -18.10 5.39
CA GLY A 157 5.60 -17.71 4.20
C GLY A 157 5.67 -16.21 3.94
N TYR A 158 5.88 -15.85 2.67
CA TYR A 158 6.05 -14.46 2.24
C TYR A 158 5.06 -14.07 1.14
N GLN A 159 4.56 -12.84 1.22
CA GLN A 159 3.94 -12.16 0.09
C GLN A 159 4.75 -10.91 -0.24
N THR A 160 5.20 -10.79 -1.50
CA THR A 160 5.87 -9.57 -1.99
C THR A 160 4.96 -8.87 -2.99
N VAL A 161 4.64 -7.61 -2.70
CA VAL A 161 3.86 -6.73 -3.56
C VAL A 161 4.83 -5.79 -4.27
N PHE A 162 5.13 -6.09 -5.54
CA PHE A 162 6.03 -5.27 -6.35
C PHE A 162 5.36 -3.97 -6.81
N SER A 163 6.15 -3.08 -7.41
CA SER A 163 5.68 -1.83 -8.01
C SER A 163 4.46 -2.06 -8.91
N GLY A 164 3.34 -1.39 -8.62
CA GLY A 164 2.09 -1.49 -9.36
C GLY A 164 1.28 -2.76 -9.10
N GLY A 165 1.76 -3.68 -8.25
CA GLY A 165 1.00 -4.83 -7.75
C GLY A 165 0.05 -4.42 -6.62
N ASN A 166 -1.04 -5.19 -6.44
CA ASN A 166 -2.10 -4.85 -5.49
C ASN A 166 -2.45 -6.08 -4.63
N ALA A 167 -2.29 -5.93 -3.31
CA ALA A 167 -2.78 -6.88 -2.31
C ALA A 167 -3.98 -6.27 -1.57
N THR A 168 -5.09 -6.99 -1.48
CA THR A 168 -6.29 -6.57 -0.75
C THR A 168 -6.68 -7.62 0.29
N SER A 169 -7.02 -7.17 1.50
CA SER A 169 -7.50 -8.03 2.60
C SER A 169 -6.52 -9.15 2.96
N THR A 170 -5.21 -8.86 2.95
CA THR A 170 -4.21 -9.85 3.34
C THR A 170 -4.22 -10.03 4.86
N ILE A 171 -4.33 -11.27 5.33
CA ILE A 171 -4.24 -11.64 6.75
C ILE A 171 -2.85 -12.21 7.02
N ILE A 172 -2.11 -11.63 7.96
CA ILE A 172 -0.73 -12.01 8.29
C ILE A 172 -0.71 -12.62 9.69
N ASN A 173 -0.78 -13.95 9.78
CA ASN A 173 -0.83 -14.68 11.04
C ASN A 173 0.55 -14.78 11.69
N GLY A 174 1.53 -15.37 10.99
CA GLY A 174 2.92 -15.46 11.46
C GLY A 174 3.97 -15.14 10.40
N GLY A 175 3.57 -15.06 9.12
CA GLY A 175 4.49 -14.77 8.01
C GLY A 175 4.75 -13.28 7.79
N PHE A 176 5.15 -12.96 6.56
CA PHE A 176 5.63 -11.63 6.19
C PHE A 176 4.95 -11.11 4.93
N GLN A 177 4.52 -9.85 4.95
CA GLN A 177 4.14 -9.10 3.76
C GLN A 177 5.16 -7.99 3.50
N GLU A 178 5.84 -8.07 2.37
CA GLU A 178 6.65 -6.98 1.84
C GLU A 178 5.83 -6.16 0.85
N VAL A 179 5.74 -4.85 1.06
CA VAL A 179 5.25 -3.92 0.04
C VAL A 179 6.43 -3.12 -0.48
N SER A 180 6.94 -3.55 -1.64
CA SER A 180 8.09 -2.92 -2.28
C SER A 180 7.70 -1.58 -2.89
N SER A 181 8.69 -0.85 -3.42
CA SER A 181 8.47 0.50 -3.94
C SER A 181 7.35 0.57 -4.98
N GLY A 182 6.36 1.42 -4.75
CA GLY A 182 5.19 1.59 -5.63
C GLY A 182 4.16 0.47 -5.58
N GLY A 183 4.32 -0.53 -4.70
CA GLY A 183 3.31 -1.54 -4.41
C GLY A 183 2.19 -1.00 -3.49
N SER A 184 1.05 -1.68 -3.49
CA SER A 184 -0.14 -1.28 -2.71
C SER A 184 -0.71 -2.43 -1.89
N ALA A 185 -0.90 -2.21 -0.59
CA ALA A 185 -1.60 -3.12 0.32
C ALA A 185 -2.79 -2.42 0.97
N THR A 186 -4.00 -2.95 0.77
CA THR A 186 -5.23 -2.36 1.33
C THR A 186 -5.91 -3.33 2.27
N SER A 187 -6.37 -2.83 3.42
CA SER A 187 -7.12 -3.60 4.43
C SER A 187 -6.38 -4.82 4.97
N ALA A 188 -5.06 -4.74 5.11
CA ALA A 188 -4.28 -5.82 5.71
C ALA A 188 -4.63 -5.98 7.20
N ILE A 189 -4.61 -7.22 7.70
CA ILE A 189 -4.78 -7.55 9.12
C ILE A 189 -3.50 -8.24 9.59
N ILE A 190 -2.75 -7.60 10.47
CA ILE A 190 -1.50 -8.14 11.02
C ILE A 190 -1.78 -8.72 12.40
N ASN A 191 -1.86 -10.05 12.48
CA ASN A 191 -2.16 -10.75 13.74
C ASN A 191 -0.92 -10.91 14.61
N ALA A 192 0.04 -11.76 14.23
CA ALA A 192 1.34 -11.86 14.90
C ALA A 192 2.53 -11.81 13.92
N GLY A 193 2.24 -11.66 12.62
CA GLY A 193 3.24 -11.52 11.58
C GLY A 193 3.73 -10.09 11.40
N PHE A 194 4.34 -9.86 10.24
CA PHE A 194 5.06 -8.63 9.92
C PHE A 194 4.62 -8.06 8.59
N GLN A 195 4.46 -6.74 8.52
CA GLN A 195 4.34 -6.00 7.27
C GLN A 195 5.44 -4.96 7.19
N THR A 196 6.14 -4.89 6.06
CA THR A 196 7.13 -3.84 5.81
C THR A 196 6.78 -3.05 4.55
N LEU A 197 6.87 -1.72 4.67
CA LEU A 197 6.61 -0.76 3.60
C LEU A 197 7.92 -0.06 3.22
N TYR A 198 8.29 -0.12 1.95
CA TYR A 198 9.48 0.52 1.37
C TYR A 198 9.15 1.75 0.51
N ASP A 199 10.17 2.42 -0.05
CA ASP A 199 10.08 3.71 -0.75
C ASP A 199 8.85 3.85 -1.68
N ASN A 200 7.95 4.80 -1.43
CA ASN A 200 6.72 5.04 -2.21
C ASN A 200 5.71 3.88 -2.23
N SER A 201 5.87 2.86 -1.39
CA SER A 201 4.80 1.90 -1.14
C SER A 201 3.67 2.54 -0.33
N ILE A 202 2.46 2.01 -0.49
CA ILE A 202 1.28 2.49 0.22
C ILE A 202 0.61 1.31 0.92
N ALA A 203 0.42 1.44 2.23
CA ALA A 203 -0.56 0.66 2.97
C ALA A 203 -1.73 1.54 3.38
N SER A 204 -2.95 1.00 3.33
CA SER A 204 -4.13 1.71 3.82
C SER A 204 -5.08 0.81 4.58
N SER A 205 -5.75 1.36 5.58
CA SER A 205 -6.73 0.64 6.41
C SER A 205 -6.14 -0.61 7.09
N THR A 206 -4.86 -0.60 7.43
CA THR A 206 -4.21 -1.74 8.09
C THR A 206 -4.67 -1.84 9.54
N VAL A 207 -5.02 -3.05 9.99
CA VAL A 207 -5.31 -3.35 11.40
C VAL A 207 -4.15 -4.14 11.98
N ILE A 208 -3.48 -3.57 12.98
CA ILE A 208 -2.33 -4.17 13.65
C ILE A 208 -2.78 -4.71 15.01
N ASN A 209 -3.06 -6.01 15.09
CA ASN A 209 -3.56 -6.65 16.31
C ASN A 209 -2.44 -6.90 17.31
N ASN A 210 -1.59 -7.92 17.13
CA ASN A 210 -0.41 -8.16 17.98
C ASN A 210 0.88 -8.23 17.14
N GLY A 211 0.77 -7.91 15.85
CA GLY A 211 1.88 -7.97 14.90
C GLY A 211 2.65 -6.67 14.84
N PHE A 212 3.47 -6.57 13.79
CA PHE A 212 4.37 -5.46 13.59
C PHE A 212 4.23 -4.88 12.18
N GLN A 213 4.10 -3.56 12.09
CA GLN A 213 4.21 -2.82 10.83
C GLN A 213 5.45 -1.93 10.87
N LEU A 214 6.35 -2.10 9.91
CA LEU A 214 7.49 -1.21 9.67
C LEU A 214 7.20 -0.30 8.48
N ILE A 215 7.28 1.01 8.69
CA ILE A 215 7.26 2.01 7.63
C ILE A 215 8.68 2.53 7.46
N SER A 216 9.38 2.05 6.43
CA SER A 216 10.75 2.48 6.12
C SER A 216 10.75 3.74 5.24
N SER A 217 11.94 4.17 4.79
CA SER A 217 12.12 5.30 3.88
C SER A 217 11.11 5.30 2.75
N GLY A 218 10.46 6.45 2.54
CA GLY A 218 9.47 6.73 1.51
C GLY A 218 8.16 5.94 1.62
N GLY A 219 8.04 4.96 2.51
CA GLY A 219 6.81 4.21 2.73
C GLY A 219 5.73 5.10 3.35
N SER A 220 4.47 4.86 2.96
CA SER A 220 3.31 5.59 3.48
C SER A 220 2.26 4.63 4.00
N SER A 221 1.78 4.86 5.22
CA SER A 221 0.67 4.11 5.82
C SER A 221 -0.45 5.03 6.26
N VAL A 222 -1.67 4.78 5.78
CA VAL A 222 -2.83 5.69 5.94
C VAL A 222 -4.01 4.97 6.61
N ASP A 223 -4.72 5.66 7.50
CA ASP A 223 -5.97 5.17 8.14
C ASP A 223 -5.80 3.85 8.91
N ASN A 224 -4.67 3.67 9.60
CA ASN A 224 -4.37 2.41 10.28
C ASN A 224 -4.95 2.38 11.70
N THR A 225 -5.29 1.19 12.18
CA THR A 225 -5.74 0.96 13.55
C THR A 225 -4.78 0.02 14.28
N ILE A 226 -4.22 0.46 15.40
CA ILE A 226 -3.39 -0.35 16.29
C ILE A 226 -4.26 -0.85 17.46
N GLN A 227 -4.30 -2.16 17.68
CA GLN A 227 -5.14 -2.84 18.69
C GLN A 227 -4.33 -3.71 19.67
N GLY A 228 -3.03 -3.42 19.84
CA GLY A 228 -2.13 -4.19 20.72
C GLY A 228 -0.73 -4.39 20.13
N GLY A 229 -0.59 -4.19 18.81
CA GLY A 229 0.65 -4.39 18.09
C GLY A 229 1.51 -3.13 18.05
N ILE A 230 2.48 -3.13 17.14
CA ILE A 230 3.44 -2.04 17.01
C ILE A 230 3.45 -1.53 15.57
N GLN A 231 3.39 -0.22 15.42
CA GLN A 231 3.74 0.49 14.19
C GLN A 231 5.02 1.27 14.41
N GLU A 232 6.08 0.92 13.70
CA GLU A 232 7.34 1.66 13.72
C GLU A 232 7.47 2.50 12.45
N VAL A 233 7.72 3.80 12.61
CA VAL A 233 7.93 4.75 11.53
C VAL A 233 9.39 5.17 11.53
N GLY A 234 10.16 4.61 10.60
CA GLY A 234 11.59 4.84 10.42
C GLY A 234 11.91 6.10 9.61
N GLU A 235 13.20 6.29 9.32
CA GLU A 235 13.71 7.42 8.54
C GLU A 235 12.99 7.54 7.19
N GLY A 236 12.36 8.69 6.92
CA GLY A 236 11.64 8.96 5.67
C GLY A 236 10.27 8.28 5.55
N GLY A 237 9.87 7.47 6.53
CA GLY A 237 8.55 6.86 6.59
C GLY A 237 7.48 7.85 7.07
N SER A 238 6.25 7.66 6.60
CA SER A 238 5.11 8.50 6.96
C SER A 238 3.89 7.69 7.37
N ALA A 239 3.35 7.98 8.55
CA ALA A 239 2.04 7.50 9.00
C ALA A 239 1.02 8.66 9.02
N SER A 240 -0.20 8.42 8.56
CA SER A 240 -1.29 9.40 8.68
C SER A 240 -2.59 8.76 9.15
N ALA A 241 -3.39 9.53 9.88
CA ALA A 241 -4.70 9.12 10.38
C ALA A 241 -4.67 7.80 11.17
N THR A 242 -3.60 7.59 11.93
CA THR A 242 -3.46 6.37 12.74
C THR A 242 -4.30 6.47 14.01
N THR A 243 -5.09 5.43 14.30
CA THR A 243 -5.86 5.30 15.54
C THR A 243 -5.22 4.23 16.42
N ILE A 244 -4.81 4.60 17.63
CA ILE A 244 -4.17 3.71 18.61
C ILE A 244 -5.19 3.37 19.70
N ASN A 245 -5.88 2.24 19.53
CA ASN A 245 -6.82 1.73 20.53
C ASN A 245 -6.11 1.04 21.69
N ASP A 246 -5.01 0.36 21.37
CA ASP A 246 -4.03 -0.25 22.27
C ASP A 246 -2.70 -0.42 21.50
N GLY A 247 -1.63 -0.86 22.16
CA GLY A 247 -0.32 -1.02 21.54
C GLY A 247 0.45 0.28 21.38
N VAL A 248 1.38 0.33 20.42
CA VAL A 248 2.38 1.40 20.34
C VAL A 248 2.63 1.86 18.90
N GLN A 249 2.68 3.18 18.70
CA GLN A 249 3.32 3.79 17.54
C GLN A 249 4.67 4.39 17.95
N ILE A 250 5.74 4.02 17.26
CA ILE A 250 7.11 4.50 17.52
C ILE A 250 7.56 5.33 16.33
N LEU A 251 7.94 6.59 16.57
CA LEU A 251 8.51 7.48 15.56
C LEU A 251 10.00 7.60 15.81
N LEU A 252 10.79 7.04 14.90
CA LEU A 252 12.26 7.10 14.94
C LEU A 252 12.78 8.34 14.19
N SER A 253 14.10 8.50 14.16
CA SER A 253 14.75 9.62 13.47
C SER A 253 14.31 9.70 12.00
N GLY A 254 13.75 10.85 11.60
CA GLY A 254 13.24 11.08 10.25
C GLY A 254 11.86 10.47 9.97
N GLY A 255 11.28 9.74 10.92
CA GLY A 255 9.91 9.24 10.83
C GLY A 255 8.88 10.29 11.22
N SER A 256 7.77 10.33 10.49
CA SER A 256 6.72 11.34 10.67
C SER A 256 5.35 10.71 10.84
N ALA A 257 4.57 11.20 11.82
CA ALA A 257 3.16 10.88 11.95
C ALA A 257 2.29 12.13 11.93
N THR A 258 1.13 12.05 11.28
CA THR A 258 0.15 13.13 11.21
C THR A 258 -1.24 12.63 11.58
N ASN A 259 -2.03 13.48 12.26
CA ASN A 259 -3.42 13.17 12.61
C ASN A 259 -3.58 11.85 13.38
N THR A 260 -2.70 11.59 14.35
CA THR A 260 -2.77 10.38 15.18
C THR A 260 -3.78 10.56 16.31
N THR A 261 -4.67 9.59 16.52
CA THR A 261 -5.59 9.57 17.67
C THR A 261 -5.19 8.46 18.64
N ILE A 262 -4.93 8.81 19.90
CA ILE A 262 -4.46 7.88 20.94
C ILE A 262 -5.56 7.67 21.98
N ASN A 263 -6.24 6.52 21.93
CA ASN A 263 -7.35 6.20 22.82
C ASN A 263 -6.87 5.57 24.14
N ASN A 264 -6.09 4.48 24.10
CA ASN A 264 -5.51 3.87 25.32
C ASN A 264 -4.05 3.42 25.18
N GLY A 265 -3.51 3.36 23.96
CA GLY A 265 -2.12 2.96 23.72
C GLY A 265 -1.12 4.12 23.84
N TRP A 266 0.04 3.94 23.19
CA TRP A 266 1.16 4.88 23.27
C TRP A 266 1.62 5.39 21.91
N GLN A 267 2.04 6.65 21.87
CA GLN A 267 2.88 7.18 20.81
C GLN A 267 4.20 7.67 21.38
N ASP A 268 5.28 7.06 20.94
CA ASP A 268 6.64 7.34 21.39
C ASP A 268 7.41 8.07 20.28
N ILE A 269 7.87 9.29 20.57
CA ILE A 269 8.57 10.14 19.61
C ILE A 269 10.04 10.23 20.02
N SER A 270 10.89 9.50 19.31
CA SER A 270 12.34 9.43 19.56
C SER A 270 13.08 10.62 18.93
N SER A 271 14.39 10.69 19.18
CA SER A 271 15.27 11.71 18.58
C SER A 271 15.10 11.78 17.07
N GLY A 272 14.79 12.97 16.54
CA GLY A 272 14.57 13.22 15.12
C GLY A 272 13.22 12.75 14.58
N GLY A 273 12.38 12.11 15.39
CA GLY A 273 11.00 11.78 15.05
C GLY A 273 10.08 12.99 15.20
N SER A 274 8.98 13.02 14.44
CA SER A 274 8.05 14.15 14.41
C SER A 274 6.59 13.69 14.40
N ALA A 275 5.76 14.26 15.28
CA ALA A 275 4.30 14.10 15.21
C ALA A 275 3.58 15.44 15.09
N THR A 276 2.56 15.52 14.26
CA THR A 276 1.66 16.68 14.20
C THR A 276 0.21 16.26 14.33
N GLN A 277 -0.63 17.17 14.83
CA GLN A 277 -2.09 16.99 14.89
C GLN A 277 -2.48 15.75 15.69
N THR A 278 -1.77 15.47 16.78
CA THR A 278 -2.09 14.33 17.64
C THR A 278 -3.23 14.67 18.58
N ILE A 279 -4.21 13.77 18.68
CA ILE A 279 -5.32 13.84 19.62
C ILE A 279 -5.14 12.74 20.67
N ILE A 280 -4.97 13.13 21.93
CA ILE A 280 -4.87 12.21 23.06
C ILE A 280 -6.24 12.17 23.77
N SER A 281 -6.85 10.98 23.79
CA SER A 281 -8.21 10.74 24.32
C SER A 281 -8.24 9.63 25.38
N GLY A 282 -7.13 9.45 26.10
CA GLY A 282 -6.99 8.48 27.20
C GLY A 282 -5.63 7.79 27.25
N GLY A 283 -4.91 7.75 26.11
CA GLY A 283 -3.59 7.16 26.02
C GLY A 283 -2.47 8.10 26.45
N ILE A 284 -1.24 7.78 26.02
CA ILE A 284 -0.03 8.53 26.35
C ILE A 284 0.74 8.89 25.08
N GLN A 285 1.20 10.14 25.01
CA GLN A 285 2.22 10.55 24.06
C GLN A 285 3.50 10.88 24.82
N THR A 286 4.62 10.23 24.50
CA THR A 286 5.93 10.50 25.10
C THR A 286 6.84 11.11 24.05
N ILE A 287 7.44 12.25 24.37
CA ILE A 287 8.41 12.94 23.53
C ILE A 287 9.77 12.85 24.21
N TYR A 288 10.69 12.10 23.60
CA TYR A 288 12.06 11.90 24.09
C TYR A 288 13.02 12.97 23.57
N ASP A 289 14.30 12.89 23.98
CA ASP A 289 15.37 13.79 23.55
C ASP A 289 15.45 13.91 22.04
N GLY A 290 15.42 15.14 21.53
CA GLY A 290 15.46 15.43 20.10
C GLY A 290 14.16 15.11 19.33
N GLY A 291 13.13 14.57 20.00
CA GLY A 291 11.80 14.38 19.41
C GLY A 291 11.00 15.67 19.37
N SER A 292 10.12 15.80 18.37
CA SER A 292 9.28 17.00 18.19
C SER A 292 7.80 16.67 18.02
N ALA A 293 6.92 17.45 18.64
CA ALA A 293 5.49 17.37 18.42
C ALA A 293 4.84 18.76 18.26
N SER A 294 3.81 18.87 17.42
CA SER A 294 3.05 20.12 17.28
C SER A 294 1.56 19.91 17.06
N GLU A 295 0.77 20.94 17.37
CA GLU A 295 -0.70 20.94 17.18
C GLU A 295 -1.36 19.78 17.94
N ILE A 296 -1.08 19.69 19.23
CA ILE A 296 -1.53 18.57 20.07
C ILE A 296 -2.81 18.95 20.80
N THR A 297 -3.79 18.05 20.81
CA THR A 297 -5.01 18.20 21.62
C THR A 297 -5.08 17.07 22.64
N ILE A 298 -5.11 17.42 23.93
CA ILE A 298 -5.25 16.46 25.04
C ILE A 298 -6.67 16.57 25.59
N ASN A 299 -7.57 15.70 25.14
CA ASN A 299 -8.93 15.59 25.67
C ASN A 299 -8.92 14.89 27.04
N SER A 300 -8.11 13.84 27.14
CA SER A 300 -7.83 13.07 28.36
C SER A 300 -6.52 12.31 28.21
N GLY A 301 -5.98 11.77 29.30
CA GLY A 301 -4.70 11.05 29.28
C GLY A 301 -3.51 11.99 29.45
N TYR A 302 -2.35 11.58 28.94
CA TYR A 302 -1.07 12.23 29.29
C TYR A 302 -0.22 12.55 28.06
N GLN A 303 0.39 13.73 28.07
CA GLN A 303 1.57 14.02 27.27
C GLN A 303 2.77 14.17 28.21
N VAL A 304 3.84 13.43 27.94
CA VAL A 304 5.09 13.50 28.70
C VAL A 304 6.19 14.05 27.80
N ILE A 305 6.75 15.19 28.20
CA ILE A 305 7.89 15.83 27.52
C ILE A 305 9.12 15.54 28.36
N SER A 306 9.93 14.60 27.88
CA SER A 306 11.17 14.15 28.51
C SER A 306 12.37 15.03 28.10
N SER A 307 13.55 14.71 28.63
CA SER A 307 14.77 15.51 28.42
C SER A 307 15.09 15.74 26.98
N GLY A 308 15.06 17.00 26.54
CA GLY A 308 15.36 17.46 25.19
C GLY A 308 14.23 17.31 24.17
N GLY A 309 13.06 16.80 24.59
CA GLY A 309 11.85 16.80 23.77
C GLY A 309 11.26 18.20 23.64
N SER A 310 10.71 18.52 22.46
CA SER A 310 10.11 19.82 22.15
C SER A 310 8.68 19.69 21.68
N VAL A 311 7.77 20.43 22.30
CA VAL A 311 6.36 20.48 21.91
C VAL A 311 5.89 21.91 21.68
N THR A 312 5.12 22.12 20.62
CA THR A 312 4.51 23.42 20.32
C THR A 312 2.99 23.31 20.16
N THR A 313 2.26 24.33 20.61
CA THR A 313 0.81 24.44 20.37
C THR A 313 0.04 23.23 20.91
N THR A 314 0.04 23.07 22.23
CA THR A 314 -0.77 22.04 22.90
C THR A 314 -2.02 22.66 23.50
N THR A 315 -3.19 22.10 23.25
CA THR A 315 -4.43 22.45 23.97
C THR A 315 -4.79 21.33 24.95
N ILE A 316 -4.93 21.67 26.24
CA ILE A 316 -5.21 20.71 27.31
C ILE A 316 -6.62 20.93 27.85
N TYR A 317 -7.52 19.97 27.61
CA TYR A 317 -8.88 19.99 28.14
C TYR A 317 -8.96 19.26 29.48
N ARG A 318 -10.13 19.38 30.14
CA ARG A 318 -10.41 18.73 31.42
C ARG A 318 -10.22 17.21 31.33
N GLY A 319 -9.34 16.69 32.19
CA GLY A 319 -8.97 15.27 32.23
C GLY A 319 -7.66 14.95 31.48
N GLY A 320 -7.10 15.92 30.75
CA GLY A 320 -5.78 15.84 30.15
C GLY A 320 -4.70 16.45 31.04
N GLU A 321 -3.49 15.91 30.93
CA GLU A 321 -2.28 16.42 31.59
C GLU A 321 -1.11 16.53 30.59
N GLN A 322 -0.40 17.66 30.60
CA GLN A 322 0.92 17.81 30.00
C GLN A 322 1.98 17.88 31.10
N SER A 323 2.86 16.89 31.17
CA SER A 323 3.98 16.84 32.12
C SER A 323 5.29 17.18 31.42
N ILE A 324 5.95 18.23 31.89
CA ILE A 324 7.23 18.71 31.36
C ILE A 324 8.30 18.40 32.40
N THR A 325 9.24 17.54 32.03
CA THR A 325 10.31 17.06 32.93
C THR A 325 11.67 17.65 32.53
N ASN A 326 12.74 17.24 33.22
CA ASN A 326 14.08 17.82 33.08
C ASN A 326 14.48 17.98 31.61
N ALA A 327 14.80 19.21 31.16
CA ALA A 327 15.16 19.62 29.80
C ALA A 327 14.07 19.46 28.72
N GLY A 328 12.83 19.11 29.07
CA GLY A 328 11.70 19.20 28.15
C GLY A 328 11.23 20.64 27.95
N LEU A 329 10.77 20.97 26.73
CA LEU A 329 10.25 22.28 26.37
C LEU A 329 8.83 22.20 25.81
N ALA A 330 7.90 22.93 26.41
CA ALA A 330 6.58 23.21 25.81
C ALA A 330 6.44 24.71 25.51
N THR A 331 6.01 25.05 24.30
CA THR A 331 5.76 26.44 23.90
C THR A 331 4.33 26.62 23.38
N GLY A 332 3.64 27.67 23.83
CA GLY A 332 2.30 27.99 23.34
C GLY A 332 1.23 26.99 23.82
N THR A 333 1.37 26.44 25.03
CA THR A 333 0.32 25.60 25.62
C THR A 333 -0.90 26.45 25.99
N ILE A 334 -2.10 25.96 25.67
CA ILE A 334 -3.39 26.54 26.07
C ILE A 334 -4.09 25.55 27.01
N ILE A 335 -4.38 25.98 28.24
CA ILE A 335 -5.07 25.16 29.24
C ILE A 335 -6.55 25.58 29.29
N ARG A 336 -7.44 24.62 28.98
CA ARG A 336 -8.92 24.72 28.98
C ARG A 336 -9.54 23.74 29.95
N GLY A 337 -9.02 23.72 31.18
CA GLY A 337 -9.56 22.93 32.29
C GLY A 337 -8.73 21.71 32.68
N GLY A 338 -7.67 21.38 31.93
CA GLY A 338 -6.70 20.35 32.29
C GLY A 338 -5.57 20.87 33.18
N GLU A 339 -4.45 20.13 33.21
CA GLU A 339 -3.25 20.50 33.96
C GLU A 339 -2.00 20.52 33.08
N GLN A 340 -1.18 21.56 33.20
CA GLN A 340 0.22 21.53 32.78
C GLN A 340 1.10 21.47 34.02
N ARG A 341 1.91 20.42 34.15
CA ARG A 341 2.85 20.23 35.26
C ARG A 341 4.28 20.47 34.78
N VAL A 342 4.95 21.45 35.37
CA VAL A 342 6.34 21.79 35.07
C VAL A 342 7.23 21.33 36.23
N SER A 343 7.96 20.24 36.00
CA SER A 343 8.84 19.62 36.99
C SER A 343 10.25 20.20 36.94
N SER A 344 11.10 19.79 37.88
CA SER A 344 12.51 20.24 37.96
C SER A 344 13.24 20.09 36.62
N GLY A 345 13.81 21.19 36.12
CA GLY A 345 14.52 21.27 34.85
C GLY A 345 13.64 21.38 33.60
N GLY A 346 12.32 21.22 33.71
CA GLY A 346 11.39 21.45 32.60
C GLY A 346 11.14 22.94 32.34
N SER A 347 10.74 23.26 31.11
CA SER A 347 10.45 24.63 30.68
C SER A 347 9.11 24.75 29.97
N ALA A 348 8.24 25.64 30.45
CA ALA A 348 7.02 26.06 29.77
C ALA A 348 7.13 27.54 29.34
N VAL A 349 6.88 27.81 28.07
CA VAL A 349 6.95 29.16 27.49
C VAL A 349 5.61 29.53 26.87
N ASP A 350 5.16 30.76 27.11
CA ASP A 350 3.93 31.33 26.53
C ASP A 350 2.68 30.48 26.79
N THR A 351 2.54 29.98 28.03
CA THR A 351 1.34 29.23 28.43
C THR A 351 0.16 30.17 28.63
N THR A 352 -0.97 29.90 27.99
CA THR A 352 -2.24 30.59 28.23
C THR A 352 -3.15 29.72 29.08
N ILE A 353 -3.56 30.20 30.25
CA ILE A 353 -4.50 29.50 31.13
C ILE A 353 -5.87 30.20 30.98
N GLU A 354 -6.80 29.52 30.31
CA GLU A 354 -8.21 29.95 30.19
C GLU A 354 -9.05 29.32 31.30
N GLU A 355 -8.77 28.06 31.64
CA GLU A 355 -9.29 27.33 32.80
C GLU A 355 -8.27 26.26 33.22
N GLY A 356 -8.36 25.74 34.45
CA GLY A 356 -7.50 24.64 34.93
C GLY A 356 -6.27 25.14 35.69
N LEU A 357 -5.16 24.39 35.59
CA LEU A 357 -3.99 24.58 36.45
C LEU A 357 -2.67 24.48 35.69
N GLN A 358 -1.77 25.43 35.94
CA GLN A 358 -0.34 25.25 35.70
C GLN A 358 0.37 25.00 37.05
N THR A 359 0.88 23.80 37.27
CA THR A 359 1.61 23.43 38.49
C THR A 359 3.11 23.56 38.24
N VAL A 360 3.80 24.42 38.98
CA VAL A 360 5.25 24.63 38.87
C VAL A 360 5.93 24.05 40.11
N LEU A 361 6.60 22.90 39.94
CA LEU A 361 7.34 22.25 41.01
C LEU A 361 8.73 22.90 41.17
N ASN A 362 9.39 22.61 42.30
CA ASN A 362 10.71 23.16 42.59
C ASN A 362 11.72 22.86 41.46
N GLY A 363 12.31 23.92 40.89
CA GLY A 363 13.24 23.87 39.77
C GLY A 363 12.60 23.82 38.38
N GLY A 364 11.27 23.85 38.27
CA GLY A 364 10.57 24.07 37.00
C GLY A 364 10.66 25.53 36.56
N ASN A 365 10.74 25.75 35.25
CA ASN A 365 10.90 27.08 34.66
C ASN A 365 9.65 27.43 33.85
N VAL A 366 9.08 28.60 34.13
CA VAL A 366 7.92 29.11 33.40
C VAL A 366 8.16 30.57 33.02
N SER A 367 7.86 30.92 31.77
CA SER A 367 7.95 32.29 31.27
C SER A 367 6.81 32.61 30.32
N GLY A 368 6.33 33.85 30.33
CA GLY A 368 5.27 34.29 29.40
C GLY A 368 3.88 33.75 29.73
N THR A 369 3.64 33.21 30.94
CA THR A 369 2.29 32.74 31.30
C THR A 369 1.29 33.89 31.30
N HIS A 370 0.19 33.70 30.58
CA HIS A 370 -0.97 34.57 30.59
C HIS A 370 -2.16 33.84 31.23
N ILE A 371 -2.77 34.43 32.27
CA ILE A 371 -3.90 33.84 32.99
C ILE A 371 -5.15 34.69 32.72
N SER A 372 -6.10 34.14 31.98
CA SER A 372 -7.44 34.70 31.76
C SER A 372 -8.52 33.98 32.56
N GLY A 373 -8.26 32.74 32.99
CA GLY A 373 -9.01 31.99 33.99
C GLY A 373 -8.24 30.75 34.48
N GLY A 374 -8.52 30.26 35.69
CA GLY A 374 -7.70 29.21 36.33
C GLY A 374 -6.57 29.75 37.19
N GLU A 375 -5.55 28.92 37.46
CA GLU A 375 -4.48 29.23 38.41
C GLU A 375 -3.09 28.74 37.96
N GLN A 376 -2.05 29.41 38.46
CA GLN A 376 -0.67 28.92 38.48
C GLN A 376 -0.27 28.72 39.95
N ARG A 377 0.38 27.60 40.29
CA ARG A 377 0.79 27.27 41.67
C ARG A 377 2.24 26.83 41.77
#